data_AF-A0A353RC31-F1
#
_entry.id   AF-A0A353RC31-F1
#
_cell.length_a   1.000
_cell.length_b   1.000
_cell.length_c   1.000
_cell.angle_alpha   90.00
_cell.angle_beta   90.00
_cell.angle_gamma   90.00
#
_symmetry.space_group_name_H-M   'P 1'
#
loop_
_entity.id
_entity.type
_entity.pdbx_description
1 polymer ?
#
loop_
_entity_poly.entity_id
_entity_poly.type
_entity_poly.pdbx_seq_one_letter_code
_entity_poly.pdbx_strand_id
1 'polypeptide(L)'
;QDHGLREQKAINPSIIRLSRETGIPLVVTNDCHYIRPEDSEMHRILLCIQTNHTIQDRDAMEFGSDQYYFKTEEEMRALFPQVPEAADNTVKIARRCHVEFEFGKTKLPRFDTPNGQDNVAYFREKCFEGLHRRYGEHPDEKIVKRLEYELDTIQKMGYVNYYLIVHDFVRHAKEVGIPVGPGRGSGAGSLAAYCIGITGIDPIRYNLLFERFLNPERVSMPDFDIDFADERRPEMIDYVVQKYGADHVAQIVTFGTMAARGSIR
;
A
#
# COMPACT_ATOMS: atom_id res chain seq x y z
N GLN A 1 -14.69 21.16 -23.20
CA GLN A 1 -15.71 20.15 -22.88
C GLN A 1 -17.02 20.60 -23.49
N ASP A 2 -17.82 19.71 -24.07
CA ASP A 2 -19.18 20.00 -24.54
C ASP A 2 -20.07 18.77 -24.35
N HIS A 3 -20.96 18.85 -23.37
CA HIS A 3 -21.92 17.81 -23.02
C HIS A 3 -23.34 18.17 -23.51
N GLY A 4 -23.47 19.18 -24.37
CA GLY A 4 -24.76 19.67 -24.88
C GLY A 4 -25.48 20.65 -23.96
N LEU A 5 -24.93 20.96 -22.78
CA LEU A 5 -25.50 21.88 -21.79
C LEU A 5 -25.56 23.32 -22.30
N ARG A 6 -26.61 24.06 -21.90
CA ARG A 6 -26.86 25.44 -22.34
C ARG A 6 -25.72 26.37 -21.91
N GLU A 7 -25.24 26.19 -20.70
CA GLU A 7 -24.17 26.96 -20.06
C GLU A 7 -22.85 26.75 -20.83
N GLN A 8 -22.55 25.51 -21.22
CA GLN A 8 -21.36 25.17 -22.00
C GLN A 8 -21.43 25.79 -23.41
N LYS A 9 -22.59 25.70 -24.08
CA LYS A 9 -22.80 26.37 -25.38
C LYS A 9 -22.66 27.89 -25.30
N ALA A 10 -23.05 28.50 -24.18
CA ALA A 10 -22.92 29.94 -23.96
C ALA A 10 -21.47 30.37 -23.69
N ILE A 11 -20.71 29.60 -22.90
CA ILE A 11 -19.36 30.00 -22.47
C ILE A 11 -18.24 29.57 -23.44
N ASN A 12 -18.39 28.44 -24.13
CA ASN A 12 -17.34 27.88 -25.01
C ASN A 12 -16.83 28.87 -26.08
N PRO A 13 -17.67 29.68 -26.77
CA PRO A 13 -17.19 30.70 -27.70
C PRO A 13 -16.29 31.76 -27.03
N SER A 14 -16.59 32.13 -25.78
CA SER A 14 -15.79 33.09 -25.00
C SER A 14 -14.44 32.50 -24.59
N ILE A 15 -14.40 31.21 -24.25
CA ILE A 15 -13.14 30.50 -23.96
C ILE A 15 -12.25 30.44 -25.22
N ILE A 16 -12.84 30.17 -26.39
CA ILE A 16 -12.12 30.17 -27.66
C ILE A 16 -11.57 31.56 -27.99
N ARG A 17 -12.37 32.60 -27.78
CA ARG A 17 -11.93 33.98 -27.93
C ARG A 17 -10.77 34.32 -26.99
N LEU A 18 -10.86 33.94 -25.72
CA LEU A 18 -9.82 34.19 -24.72
C LEU A 18 -8.50 33.50 -25.10
N SER A 19 -8.56 32.27 -25.62
CA SER A 19 -7.37 31.57 -26.12
C SER A 19 -6.69 32.35 -27.24
N ARG A 20 -7.46 32.90 -28.18
CA ARG A 20 -6.93 33.73 -29.28
C ARG A 20 -6.32 35.05 -28.79
N GLU A 21 -6.94 35.69 -27.80
CA GLU A 21 -6.48 36.97 -27.24
C GLU A 21 -5.21 36.80 -26.38
N THR A 22 -5.06 35.67 -25.68
CA THR A 22 -3.96 35.43 -24.75
C THR A 22 -2.83 34.56 -25.32
N GLY A 23 -3.08 33.86 -26.41
CA GLY A 23 -2.16 32.87 -26.98
C GLY A 23 -2.05 31.56 -26.19
N ILE A 24 -2.88 31.35 -25.17
CA ILE A 24 -2.89 30.11 -24.37
C ILE A 24 -3.58 28.99 -25.17
N PRO A 25 -2.89 27.85 -25.47
CA PRO A 25 -3.49 26.78 -26.26
C PRO A 25 -4.66 26.08 -25.56
N LEU A 26 -5.70 25.73 -26.31
CA LEU A 26 -6.85 24.98 -25.80
C LEU A 26 -6.59 23.48 -25.76
N VAL A 27 -7.33 22.79 -24.89
CA VAL A 27 -7.38 21.32 -24.83
C VAL A 27 -8.84 20.87 -24.71
N VAL A 28 -9.21 19.82 -25.42
CA VAL A 28 -10.53 19.18 -25.29
C VAL A 28 -10.44 18.01 -24.31
N THR A 29 -11.39 17.94 -23.38
CA THR A 29 -11.62 16.81 -22.47
C THR A 29 -13.12 16.52 -22.42
N ASN A 30 -13.52 15.38 -21.86
CA ASN A 30 -14.92 14.96 -21.74
C ASN A 30 -15.38 14.68 -20.31
N ASP A 31 -14.52 14.92 -19.31
CA ASP A 31 -14.86 14.73 -17.89
C ASP A 31 -15.55 13.39 -17.61
N CYS A 32 -14.94 12.29 -18.07
CA CYS A 32 -15.61 11.00 -18.10
C CYS A 32 -15.87 10.46 -16.68
N HIS A 33 -17.11 10.04 -16.41
CA HIS A 33 -17.53 9.42 -15.15
C HIS A 33 -17.91 7.93 -15.30
N TYR A 34 -18.09 7.47 -16.54
CA TYR A 34 -18.43 6.09 -16.88
C TYR A 34 -17.86 5.71 -18.25
N ILE A 35 -17.92 4.43 -18.62
CA ILE A 35 -17.22 3.91 -19.80
C ILE A 35 -18.09 4.06 -21.05
N ARG A 36 -19.35 3.59 -21.01
CA ARG A 36 -20.23 3.54 -22.18
C ARG A 36 -21.45 4.45 -22.02
N PRO A 37 -22.07 4.94 -23.10
CA PRO A 37 -23.27 5.78 -23.02
C PRO A 37 -24.40 5.17 -22.17
N GLU A 38 -24.61 3.86 -22.30
CA GLU A 38 -25.62 3.11 -21.55
C GLU A 38 -25.38 3.04 -20.03
N ASP A 39 -24.15 3.29 -19.57
CA ASP A 39 -23.80 3.27 -18.14
C ASP A 39 -24.29 4.53 -17.39
N SER A 40 -24.85 5.52 -18.12
CA SER A 40 -25.38 6.77 -17.55
C SER A 40 -26.47 6.53 -16.48
N GLU A 41 -27.32 5.52 -16.68
CA GLU A 41 -28.33 5.13 -15.69
C GLU A 41 -27.69 4.61 -14.39
N MET A 42 -26.68 3.74 -14.51
CA MET A 42 -25.96 3.20 -13.36
C MET A 42 -25.21 4.31 -12.61
N HIS A 43 -24.62 5.27 -13.33
CA HIS A 43 -23.99 6.44 -12.72
C HIS A 43 -25.01 7.30 -11.95
N ARG A 44 -26.22 7.52 -12.48
CA ARG A 44 -27.29 8.24 -11.78
C ARG A 44 -27.70 7.53 -10.49
N ILE A 45 -27.82 6.20 -10.50
CA ILE A 45 -28.10 5.40 -9.30
C ILE A 45 -26.97 5.57 -8.27
N LEU A 46 -25.71 5.53 -8.71
CA LEU A 46 -24.55 5.71 -7.83
C LEU A 46 -24.56 7.09 -7.15
N LEU A 47 -24.92 8.15 -7.88
CA LEU A 47 -25.08 9.50 -7.31
C LEU A 47 -26.21 9.57 -6.28
N CYS A 48 -27.34 8.90 -6.53
CA CYS A 48 -28.44 8.81 -5.58
C CYS A 48 -28.00 8.13 -4.28
N ILE A 49 -27.25 7.02 -4.37
CA ILE A 49 -26.67 6.33 -3.21
C ILE A 49 -25.72 7.26 -2.45
N GLN A 50 -24.82 7.95 -3.16
CA GLN A 50 -23.85 8.86 -2.56
C GLN A 50 -24.50 10.07 -1.86
N THR A 51 -25.59 10.57 -2.43
CA THR A 51 -26.29 11.77 -1.92
C THR A 51 -27.48 11.43 -1.02
N ASN A 52 -27.75 10.16 -0.75
CA ASN A 52 -28.88 9.67 0.04
C ASN A 52 -30.25 10.13 -0.50
N HIS A 53 -30.44 9.99 -1.82
CA HIS A 53 -31.69 10.27 -2.54
C HIS A 53 -32.20 9.01 -3.26
N THR A 54 -33.46 9.06 -3.70
CA THR A 54 -34.06 8.06 -4.59
C THR A 54 -34.12 8.56 -6.03
N ILE A 55 -34.20 7.64 -7.00
CA ILE A 55 -34.28 7.99 -8.44
C ILE A 55 -35.55 8.79 -8.80
N GLN A 56 -36.57 8.78 -7.93
CA GLN A 56 -37.82 9.52 -8.08
C GLN A 56 -37.76 10.93 -7.47
N ASP A 57 -36.73 11.25 -6.70
CA ASP A 57 -36.59 12.56 -6.05
C ASP A 57 -36.30 13.62 -7.10
N ARG A 58 -37.13 14.66 -7.16
CA ARG A 58 -37.00 15.75 -8.14
C ARG A 58 -35.79 16.65 -7.89
N ASP A 59 -35.32 16.70 -6.65
CA ASP A 59 -34.19 17.51 -6.22
C ASP A 59 -32.89 16.68 -6.13
N ALA A 60 -32.90 15.45 -6.65
CA ALA A 60 -31.69 14.61 -6.71
C ALA A 60 -30.61 15.29 -7.55
N MET A 61 -29.35 15.13 -7.13
CA MET A 61 -28.22 15.65 -7.88
C MET A 61 -28.09 14.92 -9.22
N GLU A 62 -28.12 15.68 -10.32
CA GLU A 62 -27.99 15.16 -11.68
C GLU A 62 -27.02 16.00 -12.51
N PHE A 63 -26.36 15.36 -13.48
CA PHE A 63 -25.35 15.99 -14.33
C PHE A 63 -25.96 16.75 -15.53
N GLY A 64 -27.27 16.65 -15.75
CA GLY A 64 -27.99 17.36 -16.81
C GLY A 64 -27.69 16.88 -18.24
N SER A 65 -26.86 15.86 -18.41
CA SER A 65 -26.50 15.23 -19.69
C SER A 65 -26.00 13.80 -19.47
N ASP A 66 -26.11 12.97 -20.50
CA ASP A 66 -25.61 11.59 -20.56
C ASP A 66 -24.26 11.47 -21.31
N GLN A 67 -23.64 12.60 -21.65
CA GLN A 67 -22.44 12.66 -22.50
C GLN A 67 -21.11 12.45 -21.75
N TYR A 68 -21.13 12.01 -20.49
CA TYR A 68 -19.95 11.82 -19.62
C TYR A 68 -19.31 10.42 -19.73
N TYR A 69 -19.48 9.75 -20.87
CA TYR A 69 -18.84 8.46 -21.15
C TYR A 69 -17.46 8.62 -21.80
N PHE A 70 -16.72 7.53 -21.97
CA PHE A 70 -15.44 7.52 -22.68
C PHE A 70 -15.67 7.54 -24.21
N LYS A 71 -15.83 8.75 -24.76
CA LYS A 71 -16.04 9.01 -26.19
C LYS A 71 -14.89 8.52 -27.08
N THR A 72 -15.21 8.14 -28.32
CA THR A 72 -14.21 7.82 -29.33
C THR A 72 -13.47 9.08 -29.81
N GLU A 73 -12.34 8.89 -30.51
CA GLU A 73 -11.61 10.01 -31.10
C GLU A 73 -12.49 10.80 -32.09
N GLU A 74 -13.27 10.12 -32.93
CA GLU A 74 -14.15 10.76 -33.90
C GLU A 74 -15.21 11.62 -33.20
N GLU A 75 -15.85 11.08 -32.17
CA GLU A 75 -16.83 11.81 -31.36
C GLU A 75 -16.21 13.04 -30.70
N MET A 76 -15.01 12.90 -30.13
CA MET A 76 -14.30 14.00 -29.47
C MET A 76 -13.87 15.10 -30.44
N ARG A 77 -13.40 14.74 -31.65
CA ARG A 77 -13.03 15.71 -32.69
C ARG A 77 -14.24 16.43 -33.27
N ALA A 78 -15.40 15.77 -33.31
CA ALA A 78 -16.64 16.36 -33.77
C ALA A 78 -17.21 17.44 -32.83
N LEU A 79 -16.80 17.49 -31.55
CA LEU A 79 -17.30 18.48 -30.58
C LEU A 79 -16.89 19.92 -30.91
N PHE A 80 -15.68 20.13 -31.43
CA PHE A 80 -15.11 21.46 -31.70
C PHE A 80 -14.43 21.53 -33.07
N PRO A 81 -15.19 21.41 -34.19
CA PRO A 81 -14.63 21.42 -35.54
C PRO A 81 -13.90 22.73 -35.90
N GLN A 82 -14.21 23.83 -35.19
CA GLN A 82 -13.59 25.14 -35.35
C GLN A 82 -12.24 25.31 -34.63
N VAL A 83 -11.82 24.33 -33.81
CA VAL A 83 -10.54 24.30 -33.08
C VAL A 83 -9.96 22.87 -33.05
N PRO A 84 -9.66 22.26 -34.23
CA PRO A 84 -9.16 20.88 -34.30
C PRO A 84 -7.85 20.67 -33.51
N GLU A 85 -7.03 21.71 -33.40
CA GLU A 85 -5.76 21.69 -32.67
C GLU A 85 -5.94 21.41 -31.17
N ALA A 86 -7.11 21.70 -30.60
CA ALA A 86 -7.38 21.46 -29.19
C ALA A 86 -7.47 19.95 -28.87
N ALA A 87 -7.91 19.13 -29.82
CA ALA A 87 -7.84 17.68 -29.71
C ALA A 87 -6.38 17.22 -29.84
N ASP A 88 -5.61 17.75 -30.78
CA ASP A 88 -4.20 17.36 -30.96
C ASP A 88 -3.31 17.75 -29.77
N ASN A 89 -3.65 18.83 -29.07
CA ASN A 89 -2.96 19.26 -27.86
C ASN A 89 -3.07 18.23 -26.73
N THR A 90 -4.11 17.38 -26.70
CA THR A 90 -4.22 16.27 -25.74
C THR A 90 -3.04 15.29 -25.88
N VAL A 91 -2.69 14.94 -27.14
CA VAL A 91 -1.56 14.06 -27.46
C VAL A 91 -0.24 14.72 -27.13
N LYS A 92 -0.10 16.03 -27.38
CA LYS A 92 1.11 16.79 -27.00
C LYS A 92 1.32 16.78 -25.48
N ILE A 93 0.25 16.93 -24.70
CA ILE A 93 0.31 16.85 -23.23
C ILE A 93 0.69 15.44 -22.81
N ALA A 94 0.00 14.41 -23.33
CA ALA A 94 0.29 13.01 -23.01
C ALA A 94 1.75 12.64 -23.29
N ARG A 95 2.31 13.08 -24.42
CA ARG A 95 3.73 12.87 -24.78
C ARG A 95 4.73 13.62 -23.91
N ARG A 96 4.30 14.64 -23.14
CA ARG A 96 5.17 15.38 -22.21
C ARG A 96 5.13 14.78 -20.81
N CYS A 97 4.08 14.07 -20.46
CA CYS A 97 3.90 13.44 -19.16
C CYS A 97 4.66 12.12 -19.09
N HIS A 98 5.83 12.13 -18.44
CA HIS A 98 6.58 10.93 -18.09
C HIS A 98 6.71 10.86 -16.57
N VAL A 99 5.97 9.95 -15.95
CA VAL A 99 6.02 9.67 -14.52
C VAL A 99 6.30 8.19 -14.36
N GLU A 100 7.41 7.87 -13.71
CA GLU A 100 7.82 6.48 -13.46
C GLU A 100 7.62 6.13 -11.99
N PHE A 101 7.00 4.97 -11.75
CA PHE A 101 6.88 4.39 -10.43
C PHE A 101 7.85 3.21 -10.32
N GLU A 102 8.74 3.26 -9.34
CA GLU A 102 9.65 2.15 -9.03
C GLU A 102 8.91 1.13 -8.16
N PHE A 103 8.56 -0.02 -8.75
CA PHE A 103 7.94 -1.14 -8.03
C PHE A 103 8.96 -2.22 -7.69
N GLY A 104 8.68 -3.01 -6.66
CA GLY A 104 9.49 -4.18 -6.30
C GLY A 104 10.80 -3.87 -5.57
N LYS A 105 11.11 -2.60 -5.30
CA LYS A 105 12.24 -2.21 -4.47
C LYS A 105 11.81 -1.90 -3.04
N THR A 106 12.14 -2.82 -2.14
CA THR A 106 11.85 -2.66 -0.73
C THR A 106 12.72 -1.56 -0.13
N LYS A 107 12.09 -0.64 0.60
CA LYS A 107 12.76 0.40 1.41
C LYS A 107 12.54 0.06 2.88
N LEU A 108 13.52 -0.62 3.49
CA LEU A 108 13.49 -0.93 4.91
C LEU A 108 14.01 0.26 5.72
N PRO A 109 13.37 0.61 6.85
CA PRO A 109 13.95 1.59 7.76
C PRO A 109 15.24 1.01 8.35
N ARG A 110 16.17 1.90 8.69
CA ARG A 110 17.36 1.53 9.44
C ARG A 110 16.97 1.27 10.89
N PHE A 111 17.49 0.21 11.48
CA PHE A 111 17.45 0.02 12.92
C PHE A 111 18.69 0.67 13.55
N ASP A 112 18.51 1.44 14.61
CA ASP A 112 19.64 1.96 15.38
C ASP A 112 19.79 1.14 16.66
N THR A 113 20.96 0.50 16.79
CA THR A 113 21.28 -0.32 17.96
C THR A 113 21.42 0.56 19.20
N PRO A 114 20.95 0.09 20.37
CA PRO A 114 21.02 0.88 21.61
C PRO A 114 22.43 1.30 22.02
N ASN A 115 23.45 0.52 21.62
CA ASN A 115 24.86 0.74 21.94
C ASN A 115 25.69 1.26 20.75
N GLY A 116 25.06 1.57 19.61
CA GLY A 116 25.75 2.02 18.40
C GLY A 116 26.59 0.94 17.70
N GLN A 117 26.44 -0.33 18.08
CA GLN A 117 27.10 -1.47 17.43
C GLN A 117 26.55 -1.71 16.01
N ASP A 118 27.34 -2.34 15.17
CA ASP A 118 26.87 -2.81 13.86
C ASP A 118 25.65 -3.75 14.00
N ASN A 119 24.67 -3.58 13.11
CA ASN A 119 23.39 -4.29 13.19
C ASN A 119 23.55 -5.80 12.98
N VAL A 120 24.50 -6.24 12.13
CA VAL A 120 24.78 -7.66 11.91
C VAL A 120 25.38 -8.28 13.17
N ALA A 121 26.38 -7.60 13.76
CA ALA A 121 27.00 -8.04 14.98
C ALA A 121 25.99 -8.11 16.15
N TYR A 122 25.19 -7.06 16.32
CA TYR A 122 24.16 -7.00 17.36
C TYR A 122 23.08 -8.08 17.18
N PHE A 123 22.61 -8.28 15.94
CA PHE A 123 21.65 -9.33 15.62
C PHE A 123 22.19 -10.73 15.96
N ARG A 124 23.43 -11.01 15.56
CA ARG A 124 24.11 -12.28 15.87
C ARG A 124 24.22 -12.50 17.38
N GLU A 125 24.71 -11.51 18.12
CA GLU A 125 24.82 -11.55 19.58
C GLU A 125 23.50 -11.89 20.25
N LYS A 126 22.41 -11.19 19.89
CA LYS A 126 21.08 -11.44 20.48
C LYS A 126 20.50 -12.80 20.12
N CYS A 127 20.76 -13.30 18.92
CA CYS A 127 20.37 -14.66 18.55
C CYS A 127 21.13 -15.72 19.36
N PHE A 128 22.44 -15.56 19.60
CA PHE A 128 23.21 -16.51 20.42
C PHE A 128 22.85 -16.43 21.92
N GLU A 129 22.63 -15.23 22.48
CA GLU A 129 22.08 -15.08 23.83
C GLU A 129 20.74 -15.81 23.98
N GLY A 130 19.87 -15.66 22.98
CA GLY A 130 18.59 -16.34 22.89
C GLY A 130 18.72 -17.87 22.80
N LEU A 131 19.66 -18.34 21.98
CA LEU A 131 19.98 -19.77 21.86
C LEU A 131 20.37 -20.37 23.21
N HIS A 132 21.32 -19.73 23.92
CA HIS A 132 21.76 -20.22 25.22
C HIS A 132 20.65 -20.18 26.28
N ARG A 133 19.79 -19.16 26.24
CA ARG A 133 18.63 -19.07 27.14
C ARG A 133 17.62 -20.20 26.92
N ARG A 134 17.43 -20.65 25.68
CA ARG A 134 16.40 -21.64 25.31
C ARG A 134 16.91 -23.09 25.37
N TYR A 135 18.18 -23.31 25.04
CA TYR A 135 18.79 -24.65 24.89
C TYR A 135 19.94 -24.93 25.86
N GLY A 136 20.31 -23.97 26.72
CA GLY A 136 21.39 -24.09 27.71
C GLY A 136 22.78 -23.64 27.20
N GLU A 137 23.80 -23.73 28.06
CA GLU A 137 25.17 -23.30 27.73
C GLU A 137 25.83 -24.14 26.62
N HIS A 138 25.41 -25.41 26.48
CA HIS A 138 25.95 -26.36 25.50
C HIS A 138 24.84 -26.94 24.60
N PRO A 139 24.26 -26.14 23.68
CA PRO A 139 23.26 -26.62 22.73
C PRO A 139 23.86 -27.65 21.77
N ASP A 140 23.02 -28.57 21.26
CA ASP A 140 23.42 -29.54 20.24
C ASP A 140 24.02 -28.82 19.01
N GLU A 141 25.15 -29.35 18.52
CA GLU A 141 25.88 -28.82 17.37
C GLU A 141 24.98 -28.63 16.13
N LYS A 142 23.96 -29.49 15.95
CA LYS A 142 22.99 -29.36 14.85
C LYS A 142 22.16 -28.08 14.95
N ILE A 143 21.79 -27.68 16.17
CA ILE A 143 20.99 -26.48 16.42
C ILE A 143 21.85 -25.24 16.18
N VAL A 144 23.11 -25.27 16.64
CA VAL A 144 24.09 -24.20 16.38
C VAL A 144 24.29 -24.01 14.88
N LYS A 145 24.53 -25.10 14.13
CA LYS A 145 24.68 -25.05 12.67
C LYS A 145 23.44 -24.51 11.96
N ARG A 146 22.24 -24.88 12.42
CA ARG A 146 20.98 -24.33 11.89
C ARG A 146 20.92 -22.81 12.11
N LEU A 147 21.22 -22.33 13.31
CA LEU A 147 21.19 -20.90 13.60
C LEU A 147 22.21 -20.14 12.72
N GLU A 148 23.43 -20.64 12.60
CA GLU A 148 24.47 -20.00 11.78
C GLU A 148 24.07 -19.91 10.29
N TYR A 149 23.49 -20.97 9.75
CA TYR A 149 22.94 -20.98 8.39
C TYR A 149 21.85 -19.93 8.18
N GLU A 150 20.90 -19.81 9.13
CA GLU A 150 19.86 -18.79 9.06
C GLU A 150 20.45 -17.38 9.13
N LEU A 151 21.36 -17.12 10.07
CA LEU A 151 22.00 -15.81 10.25
C LEU A 151 22.74 -15.37 8.97
N ASP A 152 23.52 -16.27 8.36
CA ASP A 152 24.23 -15.99 7.11
C ASP A 152 23.26 -15.72 5.95
N THR A 153 22.17 -16.48 5.86
CA THR A 153 21.13 -16.28 4.85
C THR A 153 20.44 -14.91 5.01
N ILE A 154 20.02 -14.56 6.24
CA ILE A 154 19.36 -13.29 6.56
C ILE A 154 20.27 -12.11 6.25
N GLN A 155 21.57 -12.22 6.55
CA GLN A 155 22.57 -11.22 6.23
C GLN A 155 22.75 -11.05 4.73
N LYS A 156 22.96 -12.15 3.98
CA LYS A 156 23.14 -12.11 2.53
C LYS A 156 21.95 -11.51 1.79
N MET A 157 20.74 -11.76 2.30
CA MET A 157 19.50 -11.24 1.72
C MET A 157 19.15 -9.81 2.19
N GLY A 158 19.89 -9.24 3.14
CA GLY A 158 19.72 -7.86 3.59
C GLY A 158 18.55 -7.63 4.58
N TYR A 159 18.09 -8.67 5.29
CA TYR A 159 16.92 -8.60 6.18
C TYR A 159 17.25 -8.44 7.66
N VAL A 160 18.50 -8.21 8.03
CA VAL A 160 18.93 -8.01 9.43
C VAL A 160 18.15 -6.88 10.11
N ASN A 161 18.03 -5.72 9.44
CA ASN A 161 17.26 -4.59 9.97
C ASN A 161 15.80 -4.96 10.23
N TYR A 162 15.17 -5.70 9.31
CA TYR A 162 13.79 -6.13 9.44
C TYR A 162 13.60 -7.02 10.68
N TYR A 163 14.48 -8.00 10.91
CA TYR A 163 14.44 -8.82 12.13
C TYR A 163 14.61 -7.97 13.40
N LEU A 164 15.52 -6.99 13.40
CA LEU A 164 15.74 -6.13 14.56
C LEU A 164 14.54 -5.22 14.85
N ILE A 165 13.91 -4.65 13.81
CA ILE A 165 12.69 -3.85 13.93
C ILE A 165 11.55 -4.69 14.54
N VAL A 166 11.31 -5.88 13.97
CA VAL A 166 10.26 -6.81 14.42
C VAL A 166 10.53 -7.28 15.85
N HIS A 167 11.78 -7.63 16.17
CA HIS A 167 12.20 -7.97 17.53
C HIS A 167 11.90 -6.84 18.52
N ASP A 168 12.23 -5.61 18.14
CA ASP A 168 12.03 -4.44 18.98
C ASP A 168 10.55 -4.15 19.27
N PHE A 169 9.68 -4.33 18.27
CA PHE A 169 8.23 -4.24 18.47
C PHE A 169 7.74 -5.27 19.49
N VAL A 170 8.16 -6.53 19.33
CA VAL A 170 7.76 -7.62 20.23
C VAL A 170 8.34 -7.41 21.63
N ARG A 171 9.58 -6.93 21.75
CA ARG A 171 10.22 -6.61 23.02
C ARG A 171 9.47 -5.50 23.74
N HIS A 172 9.22 -4.38 23.06
CA HIS A 172 8.52 -3.24 23.64
C HIS A 172 7.11 -3.63 24.11
N ALA A 173 6.35 -4.33 23.28
CA ALA A 173 5.02 -4.81 23.65
C ALA A 173 5.05 -5.66 24.93
N LYS A 174 6.02 -6.59 25.06
CA LYS A 174 6.19 -7.40 26.28
C LYS A 174 6.58 -6.55 27.49
N GLU A 175 7.45 -5.55 27.33
CA GLU A 175 7.88 -4.65 28.42
C GLU A 175 6.73 -3.82 28.99
N VAL A 176 5.80 -3.36 28.14
CA VAL A 176 4.62 -2.57 28.54
C VAL A 176 3.36 -3.42 28.79
N GLY A 177 3.53 -4.74 28.83
CA GLY A 177 2.46 -5.70 29.13
C GLY A 177 1.37 -5.83 28.06
N ILE A 178 1.67 -5.51 26.80
CA ILE A 178 0.79 -5.78 25.65
C ILE A 178 0.97 -7.25 25.24
N PRO A 179 -0.11 -8.07 25.26
CA PRO A 179 -0.03 -9.44 24.77
C PRO A 179 0.35 -9.48 23.29
N VAL A 180 1.32 -10.34 22.96
CA VAL A 180 1.77 -10.61 21.60
C VAL A 180 1.45 -12.06 21.28
N GLY A 181 0.93 -12.32 20.07
CA GLY A 181 0.71 -13.68 19.59
C GLY A 181 2.01 -14.51 19.56
N PRO A 182 1.94 -15.85 19.59
CA PRO A 182 3.12 -16.72 19.56
C PRO A 182 3.91 -16.68 18.23
N GLY A 183 3.48 -15.88 17.26
CA GLY A 183 3.95 -15.87 15.88
C GLY A 183 3.07 -16.75 15.00
N ARG A 184 2.70 -16.25 13.81
CA ARG A 184 1.93 -16.97 12.80
C ARG A 184 2.70 -17.06 11.48
N GLY A 185 2.12 -17.78 10.52
CA GLY A 185 2.68 -17.90 9.18
C GLY A 185 4.00 -18.67 9.15
N SER A 186 4.80 -18.42 8.11
CA SER A 186 6.07 -19.12 7.90
C SER A 186 7.18 -18.63 8.84
N GLY A 187 7.06 -17.45 9.45
CA GLY A 187 8.04 -16.89 10.38
C GLY A 187 8.36 -17.79 11.58
N ALA A 188 7.42 -18.63 12.00
CA ALA A 188 7.63 -19.64 13.04
C ALA A 188 8.69 -20.70 12.69
N GLY A 189 9.05 -20.85 11.41
CA GLY A 189 10.09 -21.76 10.95
C GLY A 189 11.53 -21.27 11.14
N SER A 190 11.73 -20.01 11.55
CA SER A 190 13.06 -19.45 11.81
C SER A 190 13.50 -19.65 13.25
N LEU A 191 14.63 -20.35 13.42
CA LEU A 191 15.32 -20.46 14.71
C LEU A 191 15.86 -19.11 15.16
N ALA A 192 16.37 -18.29 14.23
CA ALA A 192 16.82 -16.93 14.55
C ALA A 192 15.69 -16.08 15.16
N ALA A 193 14.48 -16.16 14.60
CA ALA A 193 13.29 -15.47 15.11
C ALA A 193 12.86 -15.98 16.50
N TYR A 194 12.94 -17.29 16.74
CA TYR A 194 12.64 -17.90 18.04
C TYR A 194 13.65 -17.49 19.13
N CYS A 195 14.95 -17.52 18.78
CA CYS A 195 16.05 -17.16 19.67
C CYS A 195 15.98 -15.69 20.07
N ILE A 196 15.84 -14.77 19.10
CA ILE A 196 15.74 -13.34 19.39
C ILE A 196 14.38 -12.96 20.01
N GLY A 197 13.41 -13.88 20.04
CA GLY A 197 12.15 -13.73 20.78
C GLY A 197 11.01 -13.05 20.00
N ILE A 198 11.13 -13.00 18.67
CA ILE A 198 10.04 -12.63 17.75
C ILE A 198 8.93 -13.68 17.83
N THR A 199 9.29 -14.96 17.75
CA THR A 199 8.34 -16.08 17.83
C THR A 199 8.43 -16.81 19.17
N GLY A 200 7.32 -17.42 19.58
CA GLY A 200 7.21 -18.25 20.77
C GLY A 200 7.34 -19.76 20.50
N ILE A 201 7.42 -20.16 19.23
CA ILE A 201 7.38 -21.56 18.78
C ILE A 201 8.79 -22.04 18.46
N ASP A 202 9.20 -23.18 19.03
CA ASP A 202 10.47 -23.83 18.76
C ASP A 202 10.44 -24.59 17.42
N PRO A 203 11.13 -24.11 16.37
CA PRO A 203 11.08 -24.75 15.06
C PRO A 203 11.77 -26.11 15.03
N ILE A 204 12.75 -26.36 15.90
CA ILE A 204 13.45 -27.65 15.97
C ILE A 204 12.53 -28.70 16.55
N ARG A 205 11.83 -28.38 17.63
CA ARG A 205 10.88 -29.29 18.30
C ARG A 205 9.74 -29.73 17.36
N TYR A 206 9.25 -28.82 16.53
CA TYR A 206 8.12 -29.07 15.63
C TYR A 206 8.52 -29.34 14.17
N ASN A 207 9.82 -29.52 13.91
CA ASN A 207 10.38 -29.79 12.58
C ASN A 207 9.92 -28.79 11.50
N LEU A 208 9.98 -27.50 11.83
CA LEU A 208 9.60 -26.40 10.94
C LEU A 208 10.80 -25.98 10.07
N LEU A 209 10.51 -25.73 8.79
CA LEU A 209 11.52 -25.42 7.78
C LEU A 209 11.73 -23.91 7.65
N PHE A 210 12.98 -23.48 7.66
CA PHE A 210 13.36 -22.07 7.51
C PHE A 210 13.16 -21.60 6.07
N GLU A 211 13.41 -22.47 5.10
CA GLU A 211 13.33 -22.18 3.67
C GLU A 211 11.89 -21.91 3.22
N ARG A 212 10.90 -22.34 4.01
CA ARG A 212 9.50 -21.95 3.81
C ARG A 212 9.25 -20.49 4.19
N PHE A 213 10.05 -19.94 5.09
CA PHE A 213 10.01 -18.54 5.47
C PHE A 213 10.87 -17.67 4.56
N LEU A 214 12.14 -18.05 4.42
CA LEU A 214 13.13 -17.29 3.67
C LEU A 214 13.95 -18.25 2.81
N ASN A 215 13.68 -18.21 1.49
CA ASN A 215 14.37 -19.05 0.53
C ASN A 215 15.47 -18.23 -0.18
N PRO A 216 16.75 -18.62 -0.10
CA PRO A 216 17.83 -17.95 -0.83
C PRO A 216 17.63 -17.91 -2.35
N GLU A 217 16.95 -18.91 -2.92
CA GLU A 217 16.69 -19.03 -4.35
C GLU A 217 15.51 -18.15 -4.82
N ARG A 218 14.73 -17.60 -3.88
CA ARG A 218 13.59 -16.72 -4.15
C ARG A 218 13.66 -15.47 -3.28
N VAL A 219 14.11 -14.37 -3.88
CA VAL A 219 14.11 -13.06 -3.21
C VAL A 219 12.67 -12.55 -3.11
N SER A 220 12.00 -12.89 -2.01
CA SER A 220 10.74 -12.28 -1.57
C SER A 220 10.92 -11.70 -0.17
N MET A 221 10.21 -10.61 0.13
CA MET A 221 10.23 -10.01 1.45
C MET A 221 9.62 -10.99 2.48
N PRO A 222 10.31 -11.32 3.58
CA PRO A 222 9.74 -12.12 4.66
C PRO A 222 8.65 -11.34 5.40
N ASP A 223 7.62 -12.04 5.87
CA ASP A 223 6.56 -11.47 6.69
C ASP A 223 6.35 -12.27 7.99
N PHE A 224 6.61 -11.62 9.13
CA PHE A 224 6.43 -12.19 10.47
C PHE A 224 5.01 -12.04 11.01
N ASP A 225 4.21 -11.15 10.41
CA ASP A 225 2.76 -11.18 10.59
C ASP A 225 2.36 -11.06 12.09
N ILE A 226 2.97 -10.09 12.81
CA ILE A 226 2.86 -9.96 14.27
C ILE A 226 1.45 -9.52 14.69
N ASP A 227 0.92 -10.21 15.69
CA ASP A 227 -0.35 -9.88 16.35
C ASP A 227 -0.15 -9.20 17.69
N PHE A 228 -0.82 -8.07 17.87
CA PHE A 228 -0.96 -7.36 19.14
C PHE A 228 -2.43 -7.35 19.55
N ALA A 229 -2.69 -7.20 20.86
CA ALA A 229 -4.05 -7.01 21.37
C ALA A 229 -4.71 -5.78 20.72
N ASP A 230 -5.94 -5.96 20.22
CA ASP A 230 -6.64 -4.95 19.42
C ASP A 230 -6.86 -3.64 20.17
N GLU A 231 -7.29 -3.73 21.44
CA GLU A 231 -7.57 -2.59 22.31
C GLU A 231 -6.33 -1.71 22.58
N ARG A 232 -5.12 -2.29 22.52
CA ARG A 232 -3.85 -1.61 22.80
C ARG A 232 -3.01 -1.37 21.53
N ARG A 233 -3.60 -1.59 20.34
CA ARG A 233 -2.94 -1.27 19.06
C ARG A 233 -2.51 0.20 18.95
N PRO A 234 -3.29 1.21 19.42
CA PRO A 234 -2.87 2.60 19.35
C PRO A 234 -1.54 2.88 20.05
N GLU A 235 -1.26 2.22 21.19
CA GLU A 235 0.00 2.39 21.92
C GLU A 235 1.21 1.90 21.11
N MET A 236 1.05 0.80 20.37
CA MET A 236 2.10 0.31 19.47
C MET A 236 2.32 1.27 18.30
N ILE A 237 1.26 1.88 17.77
CA ILE A 237 1.39 2.89 16.70
C ILE A 237 2.17 4.10 17.23
N ASP A 238 1.80 4.62 18.41
CA ASP A 238 2.48 5.75 19.03
C ASP A 238 3.96 5.46 19.28
N TYR A 239 4.29 4.25 19.76
CA TYR A 239 5.67 3.80 19.91
C TYR A 239 6.44 3.83 18.59
N VAL A 240 5.87 3.29 17.51
CA VAL A 240 6.51 3.25 16.19
C VAL A 240 6.67 4.67 15.63
N VAL A 241 5.67 5.55 15.81
CA VAL A 241 5.73 6.97 15.42
C VAL A 241 6.85 7.69 16.16
N GLN A 242 6.96 7.52 17.49
CA GLN A 242 8.02 8.14 18.28
C GLN A 242 9.40 7.65 17.90
N LYS A 243 9.52 6.36 17.54
CA LYS A 243 10.80 5.72 17.22
C LYS A 243 11.31 6.02 15.81
N TYR A 244 10.42 5.98 14.82
CA TYR A 244 10.80 6.09 13.40
C TYR A 244 10.44 7.45 12.77
N GLY A 245 9.73 8.32 13.50
CA GLY A 245 9.34 9.64 13.04
C GLY A 245 7.91 9.68 12.48
N ALA A 246 7.16 10.72 12.84
CA ALA A 246 5.77 10.90 12.43
C ALA A 246 5.59 11.09 10.91
N ASP A 247 6.63 11.51 10.21
CA ASP A 247 6.69 11.66 8.75
C ASP A 247 7.04 10.37 8.00
N HIS A 248 7.39 9.30 8.73
CA HIS A 248 7.79 8.00 8.16
C HIS A 248 6.80 6.87 8.48
N VAL A 249 5.76 7.15 9.26
CA VAL A 249 4.79 6.16 9.74
C VAL A 249 3.38 6.58 9.34
N ALA A 250 2.66 5.69 8.65
CA ALA A 250 1.28 5.91 8.24
C ALA A 250 0.48 4.61 8.31
N GLN A 251 -0.83 4.74 8.45
CA GLN A 251 -1.75 3.60 8.34
C GLN A 251 -2.06 3.33 6.86
N ILE A 252 -2.38 2.07 6.55
CA ILE A 252 -2.79 1.65 5.22
C ILE A 252 -4.31 1.82 5.11
N VAL A 253 -4.76 2.51 4.06
CA VAL A 253 -6.19 2.70 3.79
C VAL A 253 -6.84 1.40 3.31
N THR A 254 -8.09 1.18 3.70
CA THR A 254 -8.96 0.14 3.14
C THR A 254 -10.12 0.77 2.39
N PHE A 255 -10.35 0.36 1.15
CA PHE A 255 -11.51 0.82 0.37
C PHE A 255 -12.69 -0.12 0.57
N GLY A 256 -13.77 0.40 1.17
CA GLY A 256 -15.04 -0.34 1.24
C GLY A 256 -15.67 -0.45 -0.14
N THR A 257 -15.93 -1.67 -0.59
CA THR A 257 -16.64 -1.93 -1.86
C THR A 257 -18.08 -2.35 -1.57
N MET A 258 -19.00 -2.04 -2.48
CA MET A 258 -20.37 -2.55 -2.40
C MET A 258 -20.36 -4.05 -2.67
N ALA A 259 -20.36 -4.86 -1.61
CA ALA A 259 -20.52 -6.31 -1.71
C ALA A 259 -21.94 -6.67 -2.18
N ALA A 260 -22.15 -7.85 -2.75
CA ALA A 260 -23.42 -8.24 -3.39
C ALA A 260 -24.69 -7.92 -2.57
N ARG A 261 -24.68 -8.20 -1.26
CA ARG A 261 -25.82 -7.89 -0.38
C ARG A 261 -25.98 -6.39 -0.12
N GLY A 262 -24.88 -5.64 -0.08
CA GLY A 262 -24.88 -4.19 0.03
C GLY A 262 -25.32 -3.52 -1.28
N SER A 263 -25.02 -4.10 -2.45
CA SER A 263 -25.46 -3.58 -3.74
C SER A 263 -26.97 -3.73 -3.98
N ILE A 264 -27.61 -4.75 -3.39
CA ILE A 264 -29.06 -4.97 -3.48
C ILE A 264 -29.84 -4.05 -2.55
N ARG A 265 -29.21 -3.63 -1.44
CA ARG A 265 -29.86 -2.91 -0.35
C ARG A 265 -29.87 -1.42 -0.60
#